data_AF-A0A2V1D9S8-F1
#
_entry.id   AF-A0A2V1D9S8-F1
#
_cell.length_a   1.000
_cell.length_b   1.000
_cell.length_c   1.000
_cell.angle_alpha   90.00
_cell.angle_beta   90.00
_cell.angle_gamma   90.00
#
_symmetry.space_group_name_H-M   'P 1'
#
loop_
_entity.id
_entity.type
_entity.pdbx_description
1 polymer ?
#
loop_
_entity_poly.entity_id
_entity_poly.type
_entity_poly.pdbx_seq_one_letter_code
_entity_poly.pdbx_strand_id
1 'polypeptide(L)'
;MPKRKLNEKDVPEALEESPAAAETTISSSELPKNADITFASLDLEPRLLRGIRDQKWSAPTLVQKTAIPLALEGKDILARSGTGTGKTAAYALPILHHTLRRKDKRVTSSLILVPTKELAGQVTKLAQSLASYCGQDVRIQNLAGKESDVVQKAKLAEFPDIVVATPARAAANMNNGALSLKSLAHLVVDEGDLVMGYGFKEDLDYISQNMPKGVQIFLMSATLSTDLDAVKGLFCRDPVILNLDDLEKDSQLVKQYVLPCGEEEKFLIVYAMFMLKLITGKSIIFVGDVDRSYRVKLFLEQFGIKSCVLNSELPLASRLHIVEEFNKNIYNILIASDEAELVGTMNEDEKRPKKKAKTESGKSDSGVSRGIDFRNVSCVLNFDMPSNYKAYFHRIGRTARAGKSGTAISFVIPKDKYRKHKPTTFAGAEKDEEVLKKIHKHQKEGQKIEDWKFDMKKLEPFRYRFADALRHVTKIAVREARIKEIRMELAKSQKLSRYFEEHPDELAHLKHDQNLNHPAAIQPHLKHVPDYLLPGGRKPQDIGFVSMDKPKPPRFVKKKGKKVVRGRNGKIDPLKTFNARGRGKK
;
A
#
# COMPACT_ATOMS: atom_id res chain seq x y z
N MET A 1 49.71 -13.12 28.25
CA MET A 1 49.52 -12.46 26.94
C MET A 1 50.51 -13.09 25.96
N PRO A 2 50.07 -13.92 24.99
CA PRO A 2 51.00 -14.47 24.01
C PRO A 2 51.38 -13.40 22.99
N LYS A 3 52.67 -13.30 22.67
CA LYS A 3 53.23 -12.33 21.72
C LYS A 3 52.76 -12.67 20.30
N ARG A 4 52.20 -11.68 19.60
CA ARG A 4 51.80 -11.78 18.18
C ARG A 4 53.06 -11.90 17.31
N LYS A 5 53.09 -12.84 16.35
CA LYS A 5 54.12 -12.92 15.32
C LYS A 5 53.89 -11.81 14.28
N LEU A 6 54.96 -11.16 13.84
CA LEU A 6 55.00 -10.18 12.76
C LEU A 6 55.61 -10.85 11.52
N ASN A 7 55.21 -10.41 10.33
CA ASN A 7 55.82 -10.85 9.06
C ASN A 7 57.12 -10.07 8.77
N GLU A 8 57.85 -10.42 7.69
CA GLU A 8 59.16 -9.85 7.30
C GLU A 8 59.17 -8.33 7.03
N LYS A 9 58.03 -7.65 7.16
CA LYS A 9 57.88 -6.19 7.01
C LYS A 9 57.36 -5.50 8.28
N ASP A 10 57.44 -6.15 9.44
CA ASP A 10 57.01 -5.61 10.74
C ASP A 10 55.53 -5.14 10.78
N VAL A 11 54.64 -5.86 10.08
CA VAL A 11 53.19 -5.63 10.13
C VAL A 11 52.49 -6.83 10.81
N PRO A 12 51.47 -6.62 11.68
CA PRO A 12 50.72 -7.72 12.27
C PRO A 12 50.03 -8.56 11.18
N GLU A 13 50.28 -9.87 11.18
CA GLU A 13 49.65 -10.82 10.28
C GLU A 13 48.14 -10.86 10.55
N ALA A 14 47.32 -10.56 9.54
CA ALA A 14 45.86 -10.62 9.66
C ALA A 14 45.45 -12.08 9.84
N LEU A 15 44.60 -12.35 10.83
CA LEU A 15 43.95 -13.65 10.99
C LEU A 15 43.15 -13.92 9.70
N GLU A 16 43.52 -14.96 8.95
CA GLU A 16 42.68 -15.47 7.88
C GLU A 16 41.32 -15.85 8.49
N GLU A 17 40.29 -15.09 8.13
CA GLU A 17 38.91 -15.49 8.36
C GLU A 17 38.68 -16.80 7.59
N SER A 18 38.21 -17.82 8.31
CA SER A 18 37.70 -19.05 7.72
C SER A 18 36.71 -18.72 6.59
N PRO A 19 36.75 -19.40 5.43
CA PRO A 19 35.87 -19.06 4.32
C PRO A 19 34.40 -19.26 4.74
N ALA A 20 33.66 -18.16 4.82
CA ALA A 20 32.21 -18.20 4.92
C ALA A 20 31.68 -18.98 3.70
N ALA A 21 30.79 -19.94 3.95
CA ALA A 21 30.09 -20.66 2.89
C ALA A 21 29.43 -19.65 1.94
N ALA A 22 29.68 -19.79 0.64
CA ALA A 22 29.19 -18.86 -0.37
C ALA A 22 27.65 -18.92 -0.44
N GLU A 23 26.98 -17.86 0.03
CA GLU A 23 25.51 -17.73 -0.06
C GLU A 23 25.09 -17.77 -1.54
N THR A 24 24.27 -18.76 -1.91
CA THR A 24 23.77 -18.87 -3.29
C THR A 24 22.64 -17.87 -3.50
N THR A 25 22.95 -16.76 -4.19
CA THR A 25 21.97 -15.76 -4.59
C THR A 25 21.57 -15.95 -6.04
N ILE A 26 20.27 -16.08 -6.31
CA ILE A 26 19.72 -16.18 -7.66
C ILE A 26 19.00 -14.86 -7.98
N SER A 27 19.50 -14.16 -8.99
CA SER A 27 18.93 -12.91 -9.47
C SER A 27 17.96 -13.12 -10.63
N SER A 28 17.06 -12.16 -10.84
CA SER A 28 16.12 -12.16 -11.98
C SER A 28 16.80 -12.27 -13.35
N SER A 29 18.05 -11.81 -13.47
CA SER A 29 18.86 -11.84 -14.70
C SER A 29 19.48 -13.19 -15.05
N GLU A 30 19.66 -14.07 -14.07
CA GLU A 30 20.31 -15.39 -14.25
C GLU A 30 19.31 -16.50 -14.60
N LEU A 31 18.00 -16.19 -14.54
CA LEU A 31 16.95 -17.13 -14.85
C LEU A 31 16.78 -17.27 -16.37
N PRO A 32 16.69 -18.49 -16.91
CA PRO A 32 16.48 -18.70 -18.34
C PRO A 32 15.16 -18.01 -18.76
N LYS A 33 15.27 -17.04 -19.68
CA LYS A 33 14.17 -16.14 -20.06
C LYS A 33 12.98 -16.83 -20.74
N ASN A 34 13.09 -18.10 -21.13
CA ASN A 34 12.05 -18.85 -21.86
C ASN A 34 12.14 -20.37 -21.58
N ALA A 35 11.96 -20.80 -20.34
CA ALA A 35 11.51 -22.17 -20.10
C ALA A 35 9.99 -22.12 -19.82
N ASP A 36 9.20 -22.77 -20.68
CA ASP A 36 7.75 -22.98 -20.52
C ASP A 36 7.45 -23.91 -19.33
N ILE A 37 7.91 -23.54 -18.13
CA ILE A 37 7.63 -24.24 -16.89
C ILE A 37 6.15 -24.08 -16.61
N THR A 38 5.44 -25.21 -16.62
CA THR A 38 4.02 -25.31 -16.28
C THR A 38 3.90 -25.91 -14.88
N PHE A 39 2.73 -25.81 -14.24
CA PHE A 39 2.54 -26.49 -12.95
C PHE A 39 2.71 -28.02 -13.05
N ALA A 40 2.38 -28.60 -14.20
CA ALA A 40 2.54 -30.03 -14.44
C ALA A 40 4.02 -30.46 -14.50
N SER A 41 4.93 -29.57 -14.91
CA SER A 41 6.36 -29.86 -14.96
C SER A 41 7.09 -29.67 -13.63
N LEU A 42 6.38 -29.30 -12.56
CA LEU A 42 6.96 -29.08 -11.22
C LEU A 42 6.94 -30.33 -10.31
N ASP A 43 6.59 -31.50 -10.85
CA ASP A 43 6.49 -32.78 -10.12
C ASP A 43 5.67 -32.72 -8.81
N LEU A 44 4.63 -31.89 -8.80
CA LEU A 44 3.72 -31.77 -7.67
C LEU A 44 2.75 -32.95 -7.60
N GLU A 45 2.18 -33.16 -6.41
CA GLU A 45 1.19 -34.22 -6.20
C GLU A 45 -0.02 -34.01 -7.15
N PRO A 46 -0.49 -35.02 -7.91
CA PRO A 46 -1.52 -34.84 -8.93
C PRO A 46 -2.83 -34.21 -8.43
N ARG A 47 -3.19 -34.44 -7.16
CA ARG A 47 -4.37 -33.84 -6.52
C ARG A 47 -4.24 -32.32 -6.34
N LEU A 48 -3.04 -31.82 -6.07
CA LEU A 48 -2.75 -30.38 -5.98
C LEU A 48 -2.85 -29.71 -7.35
N LEU A 49 -2.45 -30.38 -8.43
CA LEU A 49 -2.60 -29.86 -9.79
C LEU A 49 -4.08 -29.59 -10.14
N ARG A 50 -4.98 -30.46 -9.65
CA ARG A 50 -6.43 -30.24 -9.80
C ARG A 50 -6.91 -29.03 -9.00
N GLY A 51 -6.43 -28.84 -7.78
CA GLY A 51 -6.73 -27.65 -6.96
C GLY A 51 -6.23 -26.35 -7.61
N ILE A 52 -5.02 -26.37 -8.19
CA ILE A 52 -4.45 -25.24 -8.94
C ILE A 52 -5.34 -24.87 -10.15
N ARG A 53 -5.82 -25.86 -10.89
CA ARG A 53 -6.71 -25.63 -12.04
C ARG A 53 -8.01 -24.93 -11.65
N ASP A 54 -8.58 -25.25 -10.48
CA ASP A 54 -9.78 -24.59 -9.98
C ASP A 54 -9.53 -23.14 -9.54
N GLN A 55 -8.28 -22.80 -9.18
CA GLN A 55 -7.85 -21.40 -8.99
C GLN A 55 -7.76 -20.62 -10.31
N LYS A 56 -7.94 -21.28 -11.46
CA LYS A 56 -7.83 -20.71 -12.81
C LYS A 56 -6.47 -20.09 -13.09
N TRP A 57 -5.41 -20.66 -12.50
CA TRP A 57 -4.04 -20.22 -12.78
C TRP A 57 -3.54 -20.87 -14.08
N SER A 58 -3.21 -20.04 -15.07
CA SER A 58 -2.74 -20.52 -16.38
C SER A 58 -1.28 -20.97 -16.34
N ALA A 59 -0.43 -20.30 -15.57
CA ALA A 59 1.00 -20.59 -15.45
C ALA A 59 1.54 -20.18 -14.06
N PRO A 60 2.60 -20.85 -13.58
CA PRO A 60 3.25 -20.45 -12.33
C PRO A 60 3.91 -19.08 -12.46
N THR A 61 3.85 -18.28 -11.39
CA THR A 61 4.54 -16.98 -11.31
C THR A 61 6.05 -17.15 -11.23
N LEU A 62 6.82 -16.07 -11.40
CA LEU A 62 8.29 -16.17 -11.38
C LEU A 62 8.81 -16.75 -10.06
N VAL A 63 8.29 -16.28 -8.92
CA VAL A 63 8.62 -16.82 -7.60
C VAL A 63 8.21 -18.28 -7.44
N GLN A 64 7.09 -18.71 -8.04
CA GLN A 64 6.67 -20.11 -7.98
C GLN A 64 7.57 -21.01 -8.83
N LYS A 65 7.91 -20.58 -10.05
CA LYS A 65 8.79 -21.33 -10.97
C LYS A 65 10.18 -21.59 -10.40
N THR A 66 10.69 -20.67 -9.59
CA THR A 66 12.03 -20.77 -9.00
C THR A 66 12.01 -21.40 -7.62
N ALA A 67 11.10 -21.00 -6.75
CA ALA A 67 11.07 -21.48 -5.37
C ALA A 67 10.57 -22.92 -5.27
N ILE A 68 9.55 -23.33 -6.04
CA ILE A 68 8.92 -24.65 -5.86
C ILE A 68 9.92 -25.80 -6.09
N PRO A 69 10.71 -25.84 -7.20
CA PRO A 69 11.69 -26.92 -7.38
C PRO A 69 12.73 -26.97 -6.27
N LEU A 70 13.29 -25.83 -5.88
CA LEU A 70 14.29 -25.74 -4.80
C LEU A 70 13.69 -26.18 -3.45
N ALA A 71 12.42 -25.86 -3.22
CA ALA A 71 11.70 -26.27 -2.02
C ALA A 71 11.49 -27.79 -1.98
N LEU A 72 11.17 -28.41 -3.12
CA LEU A 72 11.00 -29.86 -3.24
C LEU A 72 12.34 -30.61 -3.06
N GLU A 73 13.47 -29.96 -3.34
CA GLU A 73 14.82 -30.47 -3.02
C GLU A 73 15.17 -30.34 -1.52
N GLY A 74 14.30 -29.70 -0.70
CA GLY A 74 14.52 -29.51 0.73
C GLY A 74 15.41 -28.31 1.10
N LYS A 75 15.69 -27.39 0.16
CA LYS A 75 16.51 -26.20 0.43
C LYS A 75 15.71 -25.15 1.21
N ASP A 76 16.39 -24.44 2.12
CA ASP A 76 15.85 -23.23 2.75
C ASP A 76 15.72 -22.12 1.70
N ILE A 77 14.62 -21.37 1.74
CA ILE A 77 14.32 -20.34 0.76
C ILE A 77 14.13 -19.00 1.44
N LEU A 78 14.92 -18.01 1.04
CA LEU A 78 14.67 -16.60 1.33
C LEU A 78 14.23 -15.94 0.03
N ALA A 79 12.94 -15.70 -0.12
CA ALA A 79 12.40 -15.09 -1.34
C ALA A 79 11.99 -13.63 -1.12
N ARG A 80 12.61 -12.77 -1.92
CA ARG A 80 12.24 -11.37 -2.07
C ARG A 80 11.35 -11.18 -3.28
N SER A 81 10.08 -10.90 -3.04
CA SER A 81 9.16 -10.49 -4.11
C SER A 81 7.99 -9.68 -3.59
N GLY A 82 7.38 -8.89 -4.48
CA GLY A 82 6.28 -8.00 -4.16
C GLY A 82 5.04 -8.69 -3.58
N THR A 83 4.11 -7.88 -3.07
CA THR A 83 2.77 -8.38 -2.70
C THR A 83 2.00 -8.76 -3.97
N GLY A 84 1.27 -9.88 -3.94
CA GLY A 84 0.49 -10.33 -5.11
C GLY A 84 1.27 -11.12 -6.17
N THR A 85 2.56 -11.39 -5.97
CA THR A 85 3.41 -12.18 -6.90
C THR A 85 3.22 -13.70 -6.78
N GLY A 86 2.35 -14.16 -5.87
CA GLY A 86 2.10 -15.58 -5.66
C GLY A 86 3.01 -16.26 -4.62
N LYS A 87 3.67 -15.49 -3.74
CA LYS A 87 4.51 -15.96 -2.61
C LYS A 87 3.86 -17.09 -1.81
N THR A 88 2.59 -16.90 -1.44
CA THR A 88 1.86 -17.87 -0.61
C THR A 88 1.82 -19.25 -1.24
N ALA A 89 1.56 -19.35 -2.54
CA ALA A 89 1.55 -20.64 -3.22
C ALA A 89 2.96 -21.23 -3.42
N ALA A 90 3.98 -20.37 -3.49
CA ALA A 90 5.37 -20.80 -3.67
C ALA A 90 5.89 -21.64 -2.49
N TYR A 91 5.45 -21.35 -1.26
CA TYR A 91 5.73 -22.23 -0.10
C TYR A 91 4.59 -23.22 0.19
N ALA A 92 3.32 -22.87 -0.05
CA ALA A 92 2.21 -23.74 0.32
C ALA A 92 2.17 -25.04 -0.52
N LEU A 93 2.48 -24.96 -1.81
CA LEU A 93 2.50 -26.12 -2.70
C LEU A 93 3.54 -27.18 -2.30
N PRO A 94 4.83 -26.85 -2.10
CA PRO A 94 5.81 -27.83 -1.66
C PRO A 94 5.50 -28.36 -0.25
N ILE A 95 4.97 -27.53 0.67
CA ILE A 95 4.55 -28.01 1.99
C ILE A 95 3.42 -29.04 1.87
N LEU A 96 2.37 -28.72 1.12
CA LEU A 96 1.25 -29.64 0.90
C LEU A 96 1.71 -30.94 0.22
N HIS A 97 2.62 -30.86 -0.75
CA HIS A 97 3.22 -32.02 -1.40
C HIS A 97 3.92 -32.94 -0.40
N HIS A 98 4.77 -32.39 0.47
CA HIS A 98 5.46 -33.18 1.49
C HIS A 98 4.52 -33.75 2.55
N THR A 99 3.52 -32.98 2.98
CA THR A 99 2.49 -33.46 3.92
C THR A 99 1.76 -34.68 3.36
N LEU A 100 1.37 -34.65 2.08
CA LEU A 100 0.65 -35.74 1.42
C LEU A 100 1.46 -37.02 1.22
N ARG A 101 2.80 -36.91 1.15
CA ARG A 101 3.71 -38.05 0.96
C ARG A 101 4.23 -38.65 2.27
N ARG A 102 3.90 -38.05 3.41
CA ARG A 102 4.32 -38.54 4.72
C ARG A 102 3.58 -39.85 5.05
N LYS A 103 4.31 -40.84 5.56
CA LYS A 103 3.75 -42.13 5.98
C LYS A 103 3.34 -42.17 7.46
N ASP A 104 3.79 -41.19 8.24
CA ASP A 104 3.61 -41.15 9.69
C ASP A 104 2.21 -40.69 10.14
N LYS A 105 1.89 -41.00 11.41
CA LYS A 105 0.67 -40.59 12.11
C LYS A 105 0.46 -39.07 12.09
N ARG A 106 -0.81 -38.65 12.21
CA ARG A 106 -1.27 -37.26 12.30
C ARG A 106 -0.44 -36.46 13.32
N VAL A 107 0.41 -35.57 12.82
CA VAL A 107 1.25 -34.67 13.61
C VAL A 107 1.30 -33.31 12.93
N THR A 108 1.47 -32.25 13.70
CA THR A 108 1.76 -30.93 13.12
C THR A 108 3.15 -30.92 12.52
N SER A 109 3.20 -30.98 11.18
CA SER A 109 4.43 -30.99 10.40
C SER A 109 4.87 -29.61 9.97
N SER A 110 3.96 -28.64 9.95
CA SER A 110 4.22 -27.34 9.34
C SER A 110 3.59 -26.21 10.14
N LEU A 111 4.38 -25.16 10.37
CA LEU A 111 3.97 -23.93 11.04
C LEU A 111 4.18 -22.76 10.10
N ILE A 112 3.12 -21.99 9.87
CA ILE A 112 3.15 -20.78 9.04
C ILE A 112 2.90 -19.57 9.94
N LEU A 113 3.93 -18.78 10.14
CA LEU A 113 3.91 -17.53 10.90
C LEU A 113 3.60 -16.37 9.97
N VAL A 114 2.58 -15.60 10.33
CA VAL A 114 2.14 -14.41 9.60
C VAL A 114 1.97 -13.23 10.56
N PRO A 115 2.17 -11.98 10.12
CA PRO A 115 2.07 -10.79 10.99
C PRO A 115 0.64 -10.47 11.46
N THR A 116 -0.39 -10.79 10.67
CA THR A 116 -1.77 -10.35 10.93
C THR A 116 -2.80 -11.47 10.84
N LYS A 117 -3.95 -11.26 11.49
CA LYS A 117 -5.06 -12.22 11.50
C LYS A 117 -5.72 -12.34 10.13
N GLU A 118 -5.77 -11.22 9.42
CA GLU A 118 -6.34 -11.12 8.09
C GLU A 118 -5.49 -11.89 7.09
N LEU A 119 -4.16 -11.77 7.18
CA LEU A 119 -3.23 -12.54 6.36
C LEU A 119 -3.31 -14.03 6.69
N ALA A 120 -3.40 -14.40 7.98
CA ALA A 120 -3.62 -15.79 8.37
C ALA A 120 -4.86 -16.38 7.69
N GLY A 121 -5.99 -15.65 7.72
CA GLY A 121 -7.21 -16.05 7.04
C GLY A 121 -7.06 -16.20 5.53
N GLN A 122 -6.26 -15.35 4.88
CA GLN A 122 -5.97 -15.45 3.44
C GLN A 122 -5.13 -16.68 3.12
N VAL A 123 -4.04 -16.91 3.87
CA VAL A 123 -3.14 -18.06 3.70
C VAL A 123 -3.90 -19.36 3.92
N THR A 124 -4.69 -19.47 5.00
CA THR A 124 -5.50 -20.67 5.28
C THR A 124 -6.48 -20.96 4.16
N LYS A 125 -7.21 -19.95 3.67
CA LYS A 125 -8.17 -20.13 2.57
C LYS A 125 -7.49 -20.60 1.29
N LEU A 126 -6.33 -20.03 0.95
CA LEU A 126 -5.59 -20.44 -0.23
C LEU A 126 -5.09 -21.89 -0.10
N ALA A 127 -4.47 -22.23 1.02
CA ALA A 127 -3.97 -23.58 1.27
C ALA A 127 -5.11 -24.62 1.22
N GLN A 128 -6.27 -24.33 1.83
CA GLN A 128 -7.47 -25.17 1.74
C GLN A 128 -8.00 -25.31 0.30
N SER A 129 -7.97 -24.22 -0.47
CA SER A 129 -8.43 -24.24 -1.86
C SER A 129 -7.50 -25.09 -2.75
N LEU A 130 -6.18 -24.99 -2.53
CA LEU A 130 -5.18 -25.84 -3.20
C LEU A 130 -5.32 -27.31 -2.81
N ALA A 131 -5.66 -27.58 -1.54
CA ALA A 131 -5.86 -28.92 -0.98
C ALA A 131 -7.31 -29.46 -1.14
N SER A 132 -8.16 -28.82 -1.95
CA SER A 132 -9.59 -29.18 -2.10
C SER A 132 -9.83 -30.63 -2.52
N TYR A 133 -8.87 -31.23 -3.23
CA TYR A 133 -8.92 -32.63 -3.68
C TYR A 133 -8.05 -33.58 -2.84
N CYS A 134 -7.50 -33.11 -1.73
CA CYS A 134 -6.67 -33.87 -0.80
C CYS A 134 -7.48 -34.56 0.31
N GLY A 135 -8.81 -34.40 0.32
CA GLY A 135 -9.69 -35.10 1.24
C GLY A 135 -9.35 -34.84 2.71
N GLN A 136 -9.35 -35.91 3.51
CA GLN A 136 -9.01 -35.88 4.95
C GLN A 136 -7.51 -36.07 5.21
N ASP A 137 -6.69 -36.16 4.15
CA ASP A 137 -5.24 -36.42 4.26
C ASP A 137 -4.47 -35.16 4.67
N VAL A 138 -5.10 -33.98 4.61
CA VAL A 138 -4.50 -32.71 5.01
C VAL A 138 -5.48 -31.90 5.85
N ARG A 139 -5.05 -31.52 7.04
CA ARG A 139 -5.79 -30.67 7.98
C ARG A 139 -5.03 -29.37 8.19
N ILE A 140 -5.71 -28.26 7.92
CA ILE A 140 -5.16 -26.91 8.03
C ILE A 140 -5.96 -26.14 9.06
N GLN A 141 -5.31 -25.66 10.12
CA GLN A 141 -5.96 -24.87 11.17
C GLN A 141 -5.38 -23.46 11.29
N ASN A 142 -6.25 -22.48 11.50
CA ASN A 142 -5.90 -21.08 11.72
C ASN A 142 -6.08 -20.73 13.22
N LEU A 143 -5.00 -20.30 13.87
CA LEU A 143 -4.99 -19.89 15.28
C LEU A 143 -4.88 -18.37 15.49
N ALA A 144 -4.81 -17.59 14.40
CA ALA A 144 -4.68 -16.14 14.52
C ALA A 144 -5.98 -15.44 14.96
N GLY A 145 -7.11 -16.14 15.04
CA GLY A 145 -8.44 -15.60 15.34
C GLY A 145 -8.62 -14.93 16.71
N LYS A 146 -9.87 -14.59 17.05
CA LYS A 146 -10.28 -14.10 18.39
C LYS A 146 -10.84 -15.23 19.27
N GLU A 147 -10.50 -16.47 18.96
CA GLU A 147 -11.01 -17.64 19.65
C GLU A 147 -10.41 -17.76 21.05
N SER A 148 -11.17 -18.31 22.00
CA SER A 148 -10.67 -18.59 23.34
C SER A 148 -9.61 -19.69 23.31
N ASP A 149 -8.76 -19.72 24.32
CA ASP A 149 -7.68 -20.72 24.40
C ASP A 149 -8.24 -22.15 24.47
N VAL A 150 -9.43 -22.34 25.02
CA VAL A 150 -10.15 -23.62 25.04
C VAL A 150 -10.50 -24.09 23.62
N VAL A 151 -11.00 -23.19 22.77
CA VAL A 151 -11.34 -23.51 21.38
C VAL A 151 -10.07 -23.81 20.57
N GLN A 152 -9.01 -23.02 20.77
CA GLN A 152 -7.71 -23.26 20.10
C GLN A 152 -7.13 -24.61 20.49
N LYS A 153 -7.17 -24.96 21.78
CA LYS A 153 -6.71 -26.26 22.29
C LYS A 153 -7.52 -27.42 21.72
N ALA A 154 -8.84 -27.28 21.58
CA ALA A 154 -9.68 -28.29 20.96
C ALA A 154 -9.32 -28.52 19.48
N LYS A 155 -9.07 -27.45 18.71
CA LYS A 155 -8.62 -27.54 17.31
C LYS A 155 -7.25 -28.22 17.18
N LEU A 156 -6.34 -27.93 18.10
CA LEU A 156 -5.00 -28.53 18.11
C LEU A 156 -5.02 -29.99 18.54
N ALA A 157 -5.97 -30.40 19.39
CA ALA A 157 -6.16 -31.79 19.78
C ALA A 157 -6.58 -32.71 18.61
N GLU A 158 -7.04 -32.15 17.49
CA GLU A 158 -7.32 -32.90 16.25
C GLU A 158 -6.06 -33.22 15.42
N PHE A 159 -4.87 -32.79 15.90
CA PHE A 159 -3.57 -32.93 15.25
C PHE A 159 -3.58 -32.43 13.79
N PRO A 160 -3.77 -31.12 13.57
CA PRO A 160 -3.68 -30.56 12.23
C PRO A 160 -2.25 -30.67 11.69
N ASP A 161 -2.12 -31.02 10.40
CA ASP A 161 -0.84 -31.13 9.72
C ASP A 161 -0.16 -29.76 9.54
N ILE A 162 -0.98 -28.75 9.23
CA ILE A 162 -0.53 -27.38 8.99
C ILE A 162 -1.25 -26.42 9.95
N VAL A 163 -0.46 -25.64 10.68
CA VAL A 163 -0.96 -24.57 11.56
C VAL A 163 -0.55 -23.21 11.00
N VAL A 164 -1.52 -22.31 10.82
CA VAL A 164 -1.31 -20.91 10.45
C VAL A 164 -1.60 -20.03 11.67
N ALA A 165 -0.64 -19.21 12.10
CA ALA A 165 -0.75 -18.42 13.32
C ALA A 165 0.05 -17.11 13.25
N THR A 166 -0.28 -16.16 14.11
CA THR A 166 0.67 -15.09 14.46
C THR A 166 1.72 -15.63 15.43
N PRO A 167 2.95 -15.08 15.49
CA PRO A 167 3.98 -15.55 16.42
C PRO A 167 3.51 -15.60 17.86
N ALA A 168 2.86 -14.53 18.35
CA ALA A 168 2.30 -14.48 19.70
C ALA A 168 1.31 -15.63 19.98
N ARG A 169 0.47 -16.00 19.00
CA ARG A 169 -0.47 -17.11 19.16
C ARG A 169 0.21 -18.47 19.10
N ALA A 170 1.21 -18.63 18.25
CA ALA A 170 2.01 -19.86 18.22
C ALA A 170 2.77 -20.05 19.54
N ALA A 171 3.48 -19.02 20.00
CA ALA A 171 4.23 -19.03 21.26
C ALA A 171 3.32 -19.27 22.47
N ALA A 172 2.14 -18.64 22.54
CA ALA A 172 1.19 -18.89 23.63
C ALA A 172 0.69 -20.34 23.66
N ASN A 173 0.39 -20.95 22.51
CA ASN A 173 -0.04 -22.34 22.43
C ASN A 173 1.11 -23.34 22.64
N MET A 174 2.36 -22.94 22.40
CA MET A 174 3.54 -23.74 22.78
C MET A 174 3.74 -23.71 24.30
N ASN A 175 3.66 -22.51 24.91
CA ASN A 175 3.83 -22.32 26.35
C ASN A 175 2.79 -23.09 27.17
N ASN A 176 1.53 -23.18 26.71
CA ASN A 176 0.48 -23.93 27.40
C ASN A 176 0.43 -25.43 27.02
N GLY A 177 1.38 -25.91 26.20
CA GLY A 177 1.51 -27.29 25.77
C GLY A 177 0.48 -27.76 24.72
N ALA A 178 -0.36 -26.88 24.17
CA ALA A 178 -1.34 -27.24 23.15
C ALA A 178 -0.70 -27.47 21.76
N LEU A 179 0.38 -26.75 21.43
CA LEU A 179 1.11 -26.87 20.17
C LEU A 179 2.50 -27.45 20.42
N SER A 180 2.80 -28.60 19.81
CA SER A 180 4.13 -29.22 19.87
C SER A 180 4.88 -29.05 18.55
N LEU A 181 6.13 -28.59 18.62
CA LEU A 181 7.02 -28.47 17.45
C LEU A 181 7.92 -29.69 17.23
N LYS A 182 7.78 -30.77 18.02
CA LYS A 182 8.71 -31.92 17.98
C LYS A 182 8.81 -32.61 16.61
N SER A 183 7.72 -32.60 15.83
CA SER A 183 7.63 -33.25 14.51
C SER A 183 7.60 -32.24 13.35
N LEU A 184 7.95 -30.98 13.64
CA LEU A 184 7.98 -29.91 12.66
C LEU A 184 9.03 -30.23 11.58
N ALA A 185 8.60 -30.18 10.33
CA ALA A 185 9.43 -30.35 9.14
C ALA A 185 9.58 -29.04 8.36
N HIS A 186 8.57 -28.16 8.43
CA HIS A 186 8.58 -26.89 7.71
C HIS A 186 8.20 -25.72 8.62
N LEU A 187 8.95 -24.62 8.53
CA LEU A 187 8.59 -23.33 9.13
C LEU A 187 8.52 -22.27 8.03
N VAL A 188 7.43 -21.54 7.98
CA VAL A 188 7.28 -20.37 7.10
C VAL A 188 7.19 -19.12 7.95
N VAL A 189 7.95 -18.09 7.58
CA VAL A 189 7.77 -16.73 8.05
C VAL A 189 7.38 -15.89 6.83
N ASP A 190 6.08 -15.60 6.72
CA ASP A 190 5.53 -14.80 5.61
C ASP A 190 5.45 -13.33 6.00
N GLU A 191 5.85 -12.46 5.07
CA GLU A 191 6.12 -11.04 5.30
C GLU A 191 7.07 -10.81 6.50
N GLY A 192 8.25 -11.46 6.47
CA GLY A 192 9.20 -11.49 7.59
C GLY A 192 9.72 -10.13 8.07
N ASP A 193 9.76 -9.12 7.18
CA ASP A 193 10.04 -7.74 7.55
C ASP A 193 8.96 -7.14 8.47
N LEU A 194 7.70 -7.53 8.29
CA LEU A 194 6.59 -7.10 9.14
C LEU A 194 6.56 -7.84 10.47
N VAL A 195 6.88 -9.12 10.49
CA VAL A 195 6.78 -9.90 11.73
C VAL A 195 7.60 -9.26 12.86
N MET A 196 8.79 -8.73 12.53
CA MET A 196 9.61 -7.97 13.47
C MET A 196 9.03 -6.58 13.78
N GLY A 197 8.55 -5.86 12.76
CA GLY A 197 7.94 -4.54 12.92
C GLY A 197 6.69 -4.51 13.78
N TYR A 198 6.04 -5.65 14.03
CA TYR A 198 4.87 -5.79 14.91
C TYR A 198 5.24 -6.13 16.37
N GLY A 199 6.54 -6.18 16.70
CA GLY A 199 7.02 -6.42 18.06
C GLY A 199 7.05 -7.88 18.49
N PHE A 200 6.96 -8.84 17.56
CA PHE A 200 6.96 -10.28 17.87
C PHE A 200 8.35 -10.87 18.15
N LYS A 201 9.35 -10.05 18.49
CA LYS A 201 10.74 -10.50 18.64
C LYS A 201 10.88 -11.60 19.70
N GLU A 202 10.33 -11.37 20.89
CA GLU A 202 10.41 -12.33 22.00
C GLU A 202 9.67 -13.65 21.67
N ASP A 203 8.54 -13.56 20.97
CA ASP A 203 7.80 -14.74 20.52
C ASP A 203 8.61 -15.55 19.48
N LEU A 204 9.26 -14.89 18.52
CA LEU A 204 10.10 -15.54 17.52
C LEU A 204 11.36 -16.18 18.15
N ASP A 205 11.99 -15.50 19.10
CA ASP A 205 13.11 -16.03 19.87
C ASP A 205 12.70 -17.30 20.64
N TYR A 206 11.51 -17.28 21.26
CA TYR A 206 10.98 -18.46 21.95
C TYR A 206 10.68 -19.61 20.99
N ILE A 207 10.11 -19.32 19.81
CA ILE A 207 9.83 -20.34 18.79
C ILE A 207 11.13 -20.96 18.27
N SER A 208 12.16 -20.15 17.98
CA SER A 208 13.44 -20.64 17.44
C SER A 208 14.17 -21.56 18.44
N GLN A 209 14.14 -21.25 19.73
CA GLN A 209 14.76 -22.05 20.79
C GLN A 209 14.12 -23.43 20.97
N ASN A 210 12.84 -23.56 20.66
CA ASN A 210 12.07 -24.81 20.82
C ASN A 210 11.94 -25.60 19.49
N MET A 211 12.56 -25.12 18.42
CA MET A 211 12.50 -25.75 17.10
C MET A 211 13.45 -26.96 17.00
N PRO A 212 13.02 -28.10 16.43
CA PRO A 212 13.93 -29.22 16.17
C PRO A 212 14.97 -28.86 15.10
N LYS A 213 16.03 -29.68 15.02
CA LYS A 213 17.03 -29.56 13.93
C LYS A 213 16.47 -30.16 12.64
N GLY A 214 16.88 -29.62 11.50
CA GLY A 214 16.50 -30.15 10.18
C GLY A 214 15.13 -29.69 9.67
N VAL A 215 14.59 -28.61 10.23
CA VAL A 215 13.38 -27.95 9.72
C VAL A 215 13.75 -27.13 8.49
N GLN A 216 13.02 -27.33 7.38
CA GLN A 216 13.14 -26.50 6.18
C GLN A 216 12.46 -25.15 6.41
N ILE A 217 13.16 -24.07 6.10
CA ILE A 217 12.71 -22.70 6.38
C ILE A 217 12.33 -21.97 5.10
N PHE A 218 11.18 -21.31 5.11
CA PHE A 218 10.73 -20.38 4.08
C PHE A 218 10.60 -18.99 4.68
N LEU A 219 11.46 -18.06 4.26
CA LEU A 219 11.40 -16.67 4.65
C LEU A 219 10.96 -15.83 3.44
N MET A 220 9.71 -15.37 3.47
CA MET A 220 9.13 -14.58 2.38
C MET A 220 9.05 -13.12 2.81
N SER A 221 9.62 -12.21 2.02
CA SER A 221 9.59 -10.77 2.32
C SER A 221 9.49 -9.94 1.05
N ALA A 222 8.93 -8.74 1.16
CA ALA A 222 8.99 -7.77 0.07
C ALA A 222 10.31 -6.99 0.06
N THR A 223 10.98 -6.82 1.21
CA THR A 223 12.11 -5.89 1.34
C THR A 223 13.32 -6.48 2.05
N LEU A 224 14.49 -5.91 1.77
CA LEU A 224 15.67 -6.06 2.62
C LEU A 224 15.60 -4.98 3.69
N SER A 225 15.35 -5.39 4.92
CA SER A 225 15.53 -4.56 6.10
C SER A 225 16.48 -5.26 7.06
N THR A 226 17.09 -4.50 7.95
CA THR A 226 17.86 -5.06 9.08
C THR A 226 17.02 -6.01 9.92
N ASP A 227 15.70 -5.81 9.94
CA ASP A 227 14.75 -6.69 10.61
C ASP A 227 14.67 -8.06 9.94
N LEU A 228 14.76 -8.12 8.61
CA LEU A 228 14.82 -9.39 7.89
C LEU A 228 16.10 -10.17 8.22
N ASP A 229 17.23 -9.48 8.34
CA ASP A 229 18.51 -10.12 8.71
C ASP A 229 18.46 -10.70 10.12
N ALA A 230 17.73 -10.06 11.04
CA ALA A 230 17.48 -10.61 12.37
C ALA A 230 16.67 -11.92 12.29
N VAL A 231 15.57 -11.95 11.50
CA VAL A 231 14.78 -13.18 11.31
C VAL A 231 15.61 -14.26 10.61
N LYS A 232 16.41 -13.88 9.59
CA LYS A 232 17.35 -14.77 8.90
C LYS A 232 18.32 -15.39 9.92
N GLY A 233 18.88 -14.60 10.83
CA GLY A 233 19.79 -15.08 11.87
C GLY A 233 19.15 -15.98 12.92
N LEU A 234 17.83 -15.88 13.14
CA LEU A 234 17.10 -16.73 14.09
C LEU A 234 16.78 -18.12 13.53
N PHE A 235 16.36 -18.19 12.26
CA PHE A 235 15.81 -19.42 11.69
C PHE A 235 16.68 -20.04 10.60
N CYS A 236 17.33 -19.24 9.77
CA CYS A 236 18.04 -19.72 8.59
C CYS A 236 19.54 -19.94 8.89
N ARG A 237 20.16 -20.87 8.15
CA ARG A 237 21.62 -21.05 8.15
C ARG A 237 22.23 -20.67 6.81
N ASP A 238 21.83 -21.37 5.76
CA ASP A 238 22.33 -21.17 4.39
C ASP A 238 21.15 -21.20 3.39
N PRO A 239 20.28 -20.16 3.41
CA PRO A 239 19.12 -20.13 2.54
C PRO A 239 19.51 -19.73 1.11
N VAL A 240 18.84 -20.31 0.12
CA VAL A 240 18.89 -19.80 -1.25
C VAL A 240 18.14 -18.47 -1.31
N ILE A 241 18.84 -17.41 -1.70
CA ILE A 241 18.28 -16.06 -1.77
C ILE A 241 17.72 -15.82 -3.17
N LEU A 242 16.40 -15.68 -3.29
CA LEU A 242 15.70 -15.36 -4.54
C LEU A 242 15.38 -13.87 -4.59
N ASN A 243 16.09 -13.11 -5.42
CA ASN A 243 15.86 -11.68 -5.62
C ASN A 243 15.10 -11.44 -6.93
N LEU A 244 13.77 -11.41 -6.84
CA LEU A 244 12.89 -11.37 -8.00
C LEU A 244 12.26 -9.97 -8.10
N ASP A 245 12.68 -9.21 -9.12
CA ASP A 245 12.22 -7.84 -9.41
C ASP A 245 10.81 -7.81 -10.02
N ASP A 246 9.86 -8.51 -9.40
CA ASP A 246 8.49 -8.63 -9.92
C ASP A 246 7.62 -7.38 -9.62
N LEU A 247 8.02 -6.52 -8.66
CA LEU A 247 7.37 -5.23 -8.40
C LEU A 247 7.41 -4.30 -9.63
N GLU A 248 8.35 -4.55 -10.54
CA GLU A 248 8.60 -3.71 -11.72
C GLU A 248 7.82 -4.15 -12.97
N LYS A 249 7.13 -5.31 -12.94
CA LYS A 249 6.27 -5.76 -14.05
C LYS A 249 4.89 -5.11 -14.00
N ASP A 250 4.29 -4.98 -12.81
CA ASP A 250 2.98 -4.32 -12.65
C ASP A 250 3.04 -2.82 -12.98
N SER A 251 4.20 -2.17 -12.84
CA SER A 251 4.37 -0.76 -13.22
C SER A 251 4.30 -0.52 -14.73
N GLN A 252 4.43 -1.56 -15.58
CA GLN A 252 4.15 -1.47 -17.02
C GLN A 252 2.66 -1.30 -17.33
N LEU A 253 1.77 -1.78 -16.44
CA LEU A 253 0.31 -1.65 -16.59
C LEU A 253 -0.25 -0.33 -16.02
N VAL A 254 0.61 0.50 -15.44
CA VAL A 254 0.25 1.80 -14.86
C VAL A 254 0.46 2.90 -15.90
N LYS A 255 -0.61 3.63 -16.24
CA LYS A 255 -0.51 4.88 -17.00
C LYS A 255 0.01 5.98 -16.08
N GLN A 256 1.16 6.57 -16.41
CA GLN A 256 1.85 7.54 -15.56
C GLN A 256 1.69 8.93 -16.15
N TYR A 257 1.23 9.89 -15.35
CA TYR A 257 1.08 11.28 -15.72
C TYR A 257 1.85 12.20 -14.78
N VAL A 258 2.49 13.22 -15.33
CA VAL A 258 3.14 14.28 -14.57
C VAL A 258 2.46 15.61 -14.85
N LEU A 259 2.23 16.38 -13.80
CA LEU A 259 1.57 17.68 -13.86
C LEU A 259 2.44 18.73 -13.13
N PRO A 260 3.17 19.56 -13.89
CA PRO A 260 3.89 20.71 -13.34
C PRO A 260 2.91 21.76 -12.81
N CYS A 261 2.92 22.03 -11.51
CA CYS A 261 2.00 23.00 -10.88
C CYS A 261 2.61 23.66 -9.64
N GLY A 262 2.09 24.84 -9.28
CA GLY A 262 2.46 25.54 -8.06
C GLY A 262 1.83 24.93 -6.82
N GLU A 263 2.33 25.31 -5.65
CA GLU A 263 1.92 24.72 -4.35
C GLU A 263 0.43 24.91 -4.03
N GLU A 264 -0.13 26.09 -4.31
CA GLU A 264 -1.57 26.34 -4.17
C GLU A 264 -2.38 25.61 -5.25
N GLU A 265 -1.86 25.57 -6.49
CA GLU A 265 -2.54 24.97 -7.64
C GLU A 265 -2.82 23.48 -7.41
N LYS A 266 -1.95 22.76 -6.67
CA LYS A 266 -2.16 21.36 -6.29
C LYS A 266 -3.52 21.10 -5.64
N PHE A 267 -3.93 21.95 -4.70
CA PHE A 267 -5.20 21.79 -3.99
C PHE A 267 -6.39 22.07 -4.92
N LEU A 268 -6.26 23.06 -5.81
CA LEU A 268 -7.28 23.39 -6.81
C LEU A 268 -7.48 22.23 -7.80
N ILE A 269 -6.37 21.64 -8.26
CA ILE A 269 -6.38 20.52 -9.20
C ILE A 269 -6.98 19.27 -8.55
N VAL A 270 -6.59 18.94 -7.31
CA VAL A 270 -7.19 17.82 -6.56
C VAL A 270 -8.70 17.98 -6.41
N TYR A 271 -9.13 19.18 -6.02
CA TYR A 271 -10.54 19.50 -5.94
C TYR A 271 -11.24 19.24 -7.29
N ALA A 272 -10.69 19.76 -8.40
CA ALA A 272 -11.26 19.56 -9.73
C ALA A 272 -11.30 18.08 -10.14
N MET A 273 -10.24 17.32 -9.85
CA MET A 273 -10.15 15.90 -10.18
C MET A 273 -11.27 15.08 -9.56
N PHE A 274 -11.57 15.32 -8.28
CA PHE A 274 -12.61 14.57 -7.56
C PHE A 274 -14.01 15.16 -7.77
N MET A 275 -14.17 16.49 -7.77
CA MET A 275 -15.49 17.11 -7.94
C MET A 275 -16.05 16.95 -9.35
N LEU A 276 -15.21 17.12 -10.37
CA LEU A 276 -15.61 16.93 -11.76
C LEU A 276 -15.57 15.45 -12.17
N LYS A 277 -15.29 14.54 -11.23
CA LYS A 277 -15.21 13.09 -11.45
C LYS A 277 -14.25 12.71 -12.59
N LEU A 278 -13.17 13.46 -12.76
CA LEU A 278 -12.10 13.14 -13.73
C LEU A 278 -11.38 11.85 -13.33
N ILE A 279 -11.31 11.60 -12.02
CA ILE A 279 -10.84 10.35 -11.45
C ILE A 279 -12.04 9.63 -10.84
N THR A 280 -12.21 8.36 -11.21
CA THR A 280 -13.27 7.49 -10.69
C THR A 280 -12.68 6.25 -10.05
N GLY A 281 -13.35 5.73 -9.02
CA GLY A 281 -12.90 4.56 -8.28
C GLY A 281 -12.03 4.90 -7.08
N LYS A 282 -11.41 3.88 -6.49
CA LYS A 282 -10.61 4.05 -5.28
C LYS A 282 -9.30 4.74 -5.60
N SER A 283 -8.97 5.75 -4.81
CA SER A 283 -7.80 6.59 -4.99
C SER A 283 -6.97 6.65 -3.71
N ILE A 284 -5.65 6.55 -3.85
CA ILE A 284 -4.70 6.81 -2.77
C ILE A 284 -3.97 8.11 -3.09
N ILE A 285 -3.98 9.04 -2.15
CA ILE A 285 -3.28 10.33 -2.23
C ILE A 285 -2.06 10.27 -1.31
N PHE A 286 -0.87 10.29 -1.89
CA PHE A 286 0.37 10.34 -1.13
C PHE A 286 0.82 11.78 -0.92
N VAL A 287 1.11 12.14 0.33
CA VAL A 287 1.59 13.45 0.76
C VAL A 287 2.93 13.34 1.48
N GLY A 288 3.62 14.46 1.65
CA GLY A 288 4.94 14.48 2.25
C GLY A 288 5.00 14.19 3.75
N ASP A 289 3.99 14.61 4.52
CA ASP A 289 3.98 14.50 5.98
C ASP A 289 2.55 14.33 6.55
N VAL A 290 2.46 14.01 7.85
CA VAL A 290 1.18 13.77 8.53
C VAL A 290 0.30 15.02 8.58
N ASP A 291 0.86 16.19 8.90
CA ASP A 291 0.10 17.45 8.95
C ASP A 291 -0.52 17.79 7.60
N ARG A 292 0.20 17.54 6.52
CA ARG A 292 -0.26 17.72 5.15
C ARG A 292 -1.37 16.74 4.80
N SER A 293 -1.37 15.55 5.39
CA SER A 293 -2.47 14.58 5.23
C SER A 293 -3.78 15.15 5.76
N TYR A 294 -3.75 15.72 6.97
CA TYR A 294 -4.90 16.41 7.56
C TYR A 294 -5.26 17.69 6.81
N ARG A 295 -4.28 18.44 6.31
CA ARG A 295 -4.52 19.64 5.50
C ARG A 295 -5.31 19.30 4.24
N VAL A 296 -4.94 18.23 3.52
CA VAL A 296 -5.67 17.75 2.33
C VAL A 296 -7.06 17.23 2.72
N LYS A 297 -7.18 16.47 3.82
CA LYS A 297 -8.47 15.98 4.35
C LYS A 297 -9.44 17.13 4.64
N LEU A 298 -9.03 18.07 5.50
CA LEU A 298 -9.86 19.21 5.90
C LEU A 298 -10.26 20.07 4.70
N PHE A 299 -9.36 20.22 3.73
CA PHE A 299 -9.63 20.94 2.49
C PHE A 299 -10.68 20.22 1.62
N LEU A 300 -10.56 18.91 1.42
CA LEU A 300 -11.55 18.11 0.68
C LEU A 300 -12.93 18.12 1.37
N GLU A 301 -12.94 18.09 2.71
CA GLU A 301 -14.16 18.15 3.52
C GLU A 301 -14.92 19.47 3.38
N GLN A 302 -14.24 20.60 3.12
CA GLN A 302 -14.92 21.88 2.79
C GLN A 302 -15.86 21.76 1.60
N PHE A 303 -15.57 20.84 0.69
CA PHE A 303 -16.40 20.58 -0.49
C PHE A 303 -17.30 19.35 -0.30
N GLY A 304 -17.28 18.69 0.85
CA GLY A 304 -18.06 17.47 1.11
C GLY A 304 -17.50 16.21 0.47
N ILE A 305 -16.22 16.22 0.06
CA ILE A 305 -15.50 15.04 -0.39
C ILE A 305 -14.98 14.30 0.85
N LYS A 306 -15.50 13.09 1.09
CA LYS A 306 -15.09 12.26 2.21
C LYS A 306 -13.78 11.53 1.89
N SER A 307 -12.82 11.61 2.80
CA SER A 307 -11.54 10.91 2.73
C SER A 307 -11.12 10.44 4.12
N CYS A 308 -10.40 9.32 4.19
CA CYS A 308 -9.74 8.87 5.41
C CYS A 308 -8.24 9.15 5.35
N VAL A 309 -7.60 9.37 6.50
CA VAL A 309 -6.16 9.60 6.63
C VAL A 309 -5.54 8.40 7.31
N LEU A 310 -4.53 7.80 6.67
CA LEU A 310 -3.67 6.78 7.28
C LEU A 310 -2.52 7.48 8.00
N ASN A 311 -2.76 7.84 9.27
CA ASN A 311 -1.76 8.49 10.11
C ASN A 311 -0.81 7.43 10.70
N SER A 312 0.50 7.60 10.50
CA SER A 312 1.57 6.73 11.01
C SER A 312 1.66 6.72 12.54
N GLU A 313 1.19 7.77 13.20
CA GLU A 313 1.23 7.95 14.65
C GLU A 313 0.08 7.24 15.38
N LEU A 314 -0.91 6.75 14.64
CA LEU A 314 -2.00 6.00 15.22
C LEU A 314 -1.55 4.57 15.58
N PRO A 315 -2.14 3.98 16.64
CA PRO A 315 -1.92 2.57 16.95
C PRO A 315 -2.14 1.68 15.74
N LEU A 316 -1.36 0.60 15.64
CA LEU A 316 -1.45 -0.38 14.56
C LEU A 316 -2.89 -0.85 14.29
N ALA A 317 -3.67 -1.15 15.34
CA ALA A 317 -5.05 -1.61 15.20
C ALA A 317 -5.95 -0.59 14.48
N SER A 318 -5.80 0.71 14.79
CA SER A 318 -6.52 1.79 14.13
C SER A 318 -6.11 1.93 12.66
N ARG A 319 -4.80 1.80 12.37
CA ARG A 319 -4.28 1.81 10.99
C ARG A 319 -4.84 0.66 10.16
N LEU A 320 -4.89 -0.56 10.70
CA LEU A 320 -5.51 -1.71 10.05
C LEU A 320 -7.01 -1.48 9.80
N HIS A 321 -7.73 -0.92 10.78
CA HIS A 321 -9.14 -0.62 10.65
C HIS A 321 -9.44 0.36 9.51
N ILE A 322 -8.69 1.47 9.41
CA ILE A 322 -8.83 2.47 8.33
C ILE A 322 -8.72 1.82 6.94
N VAL A 323 -7.81 0.86 6.82
CA VAL A 323 -7.57 0.15 5.56
C VAL A 323 -8.70 -0.82 5.28
N GLU A 324 -9.22 -1.52 6.29
CA GLU A 324 -10.41 -2.34 6.13
C GLU A 324 -11.60 -1.51 5.63
N GLU A 325 -11.83 -0.33 6.20
CA GLU A 325 -12.91 0.56 5.78
C GLU A 325 -12.73 1.00 4.32
N PHE A 326 -11.50 1.35 3.93
CA PHE A 326 -11.16 1.63 2.54
C PHE A 326 -11.39 0.41 1.62
N ASN A 327 -10.98 -0.78 2.05
CA ASN A 327 -11.16 -2.03 1.31
C ASN A 327 -12.64 -2.41 1.17
N LYS A 328 -13.46 -2.13 2.19
CA LYS A 328 -14.93 -2.31 2.21
C LYS A 328 -15.70 -1.23 1.42
N ASN A 329 -15.01 -0.26 0.80
CA ASN A 329 -15.61 0.87 0.07
C ASN A 329 -16.39 1.87 0.94
N ILE A 330 -16.11 1.93 2.25
CA ILE A 330 -16.68 2.97 3.12
C ILE A 330 -16.09 4.33 2.73
N TYR A 331 -14.78 4.34 2.43
CA TYR A 331 -14.07 5.47 1.84
C TYR A 331 -13.49 5.07 0.49
N ASN A 332 -13.59 5.99 -0.47
CA ASN A 332 -12.99 5.82 -1.80
C ASN A 332 -11.67 6.59 -1.95
N ILE A 333 -11.35 7.47 -1.01
CA ILE A 333 -10.14 8.29 -1.01
C ILE A 333 -9.41 8.05 0.30
N LEU A 334 -8.19 7.53 0.20
CA LEU A 334 -7.26 7.34 1.30
C LEU A 334 -6.10 8.33 1.13
N ILE A 335 -5.76 9.08 2.18
CA ILE A 335 -4.60 9.99 2.21
C ILE A 335 -3.54 9.37 3.12
N ALA A 336 -2.29 9.28 2.66
CA ALA A 336 -1.19 8.67 3.41
C ALA A 336 0.11 9.49 3.27
N SER A 337 0.92 9.54 4.32
CA SER A 337 2.25 10.17 4.32
C SER A 337 3.39 9.16 4.15
N ASP A 338 4.49 9.60 3.54
CA ASP A 338 5.69 8.78 3.32
C ASP A 338 6.53 8.54 4.57
N GLU A 339 6.28 9.22 5.69
CA GLU A 339 6.98 8.93 6.96
C GLU A 339 6.77 7.46 7.39
N ALA A 340 5.72 6.82 6.89
CA ALA A 340 5.50 5.41 7.07
C ALA A 340 6.47 4.52 6.24
N GLU A 341 7.11 5.01 5.18
CA GLU A 341 8.02 4.26 4.30
C GLU A 341 9.51 4.65 4.40
N LEU A 342 9.84 5.82 4.95
CA LEU A 342 11.14 6.49 4.77
C LEU A 342 12.26 6.12 5.77
N VAL A 343 11.97 5.38 6.84
CA VAL A 343 12.97 5.12 7.90
C VAL A 343 14.05 4.10 7.49
N GLY A 344 13.89 3.41 6.36
CA GLY A 344 14.81 2.36 5.89
C GLY A 344 15.78 2.72 4.76
N THR A 345 15.82 3.97 4.28
CA THR A 345 16.76 4.38 3.20
C THR A 345 17.44 5.69 3.54
N MET A 346 18.37 5.65 4.50
CA MET A 346 19.48 6.61 4.51
C MET A 346 20.64 5.97 3.76
N ASN A 347 21.08 6.62 2.68
CA ASN A 347 22.16 6.16 1.80
C ASN A 347 23.52 6.26 2.53
N GLU A 348 24.39 5.28 2.28
CA GLU A 348 25.80 5.27 2.71
C GLU A 348 26.71 6.23 1.91
N ASP A 349 26.19 6.90 0.88
CA ASP A 349 27.01 7.79 0.05
C ASP A 349 26.80 9.27 0.38
N GLU A 350 27.31 9.73 1.53
CA GLU A 350 27.70 11.14 1.75
C GLU A 350 28.56 11.27 3.02
N LYS A 351 29.89 11.33 2.86
CA LYS A 351 30.83 11.65 3.94
C LYS A 351 30.61 13.08 4.43
N ARG A 352 30.06 13.30 5.64
CA ARG A 352 30.17 14.57 6.39
C ARG A 352 30.27 14.37 7.92
N PRO A 353 30.87 15.36 8.64
CA PRO A 353 31.78 15.11 9.75
C PRO A 353 31.12 15.00 11.13
N LYS A 354 31.82 14.29 12.03
CA LYS A 354 31.48 14.05 13.43
C LYS A 354 31.34 15.35 14.23
N LYS A 355 30.20 15.57 14.91
CA LYS A 355 30.13 16.24 16.22
C LYS A 355 29.00 15.64 17.08
N LYS A 356 29.32 15.42 18.36
CA LYS A 356 28.53 14.74 19.40
C LYS A 356 27.42 15.65 19.93
N ALA A 357 26.22 15.09 20.13
CA ALA A 357 25.32 15.45 21.22
C ALA A 357 24.41 14.25 21.52
N LYS A 358 24.34 13.86 22.81
CA LYS A 358 23.46 12.84 23.36
C LYS A 358 22.04 13.42 23.53
N THR A 359 21.02 12.68 23.13
CA THR A 359 19.67 12.80 23.72
C THR A 359 18.94 11.46 23.59
N GLU A 360 18.22 11.11 24.65
CA GLU A 360 17.61 9.80 24.91
C GLU A 360 16.28 9.58 24.17
N SER A 361 16.06 8.30 23.84
CA SER A 361 14.82 7.53 23.75
C SER A 361 13.52 8.16 23.20
N GLY A 362 13.19 7.72 21.98
CA GLY A 362 11.82 7.55 21.50
C GLY A 362 11.79 6.47 20.43
N LYS A 363 11.48 5.22 20.79
CA LYS A 363 11.30 4.11 19.84
C LYS A 363 10.10 4.43 18.94
N SER A 364 10.34 4.77 17.68
CA SER A 364 9.29 5.00 16.68
C SER A 364 8.88 3.68 16.02
N ASP A 365 7.64 3.27 16.25
CA ASP A 365 6.96 2.05 15.78
C ASP A 365 6.63 2.08 14.27
N SER A 366 7.65 2.37 13.46
CA SER A 366 7.54 2.87 12.07
C SER A 366 7.55 1.78 10.98
N GLY A 367 7.69 0.50 11.32
CA GLY A 367 7.79 -0.61 10.36
C GLY A 367 6.46 -1.06 9.70
N VAL A 368 5.33 -0.44 10.04
CA VAL A 368 3.99 -1.02 9.82
C VAL A 368 3.35 -0.70 8.45
N SER A 369 3.95 0.17 7.62
CA SER A 369 3.36 0.54 6.33
C SER A 369 3.29 -0.59 5.30
N ARG A 370 4.02 -1.69 5.50
CA ARG A 370 4.19 -2.74 4.48
C ARG A 370 3.38 -4.01 4.72
N GLY A 371 2.34 -4.01 5.56
CA GLY A 371 1.41 -5.15 5.73
C GLY A 371 0.00 -4.95 5.22
N ILE A 372 -0.22 -3.81 4.58
CA ILE A 372 -1.53 -3.25 4.33
C ILE A 372 -1.81 -3.36 2.83
N ASP A 373 -2.59 -4.38 2.45
CA ASP A 373 -3.01 -4.58 1.06
C ASP A 373 -4.21 -3.68 0.72
N PHE A 374 -4.03 -2.79 -0.26
CA PHE A 374 -5.09 -1.94 -0.79
C PHE A 374 -5.72 -2.60 -2.02
N ARG A 375 -7.00 -2.97 -1.91
CA ARG A 375 -7.70 -3.72 -2.96
C ARG A 375 -8.40 -2.79 -3.94
N ASN A 376 -8.20 -3.07 -5.24
CA ASN A 376 -8.87 -2.39 -6.36
C ASN A 376 -8.61 -0.87 -6.41
N VAL A 377 -7.38 -0.44 -6.13
CA VAL A 377 -6.98 0.97 -6.30
C VAL A 377 -6.93 1.29 -7.79
N SER A 378 -7.77 2.23 -8.22
CA SER A 378 -7.86 2.68 -9.62
C SER A 378 -6.85 3.79 -9.91
N CYS A 379 -6.59 4.66 -8.92
CA CYS A 379 -5.70 5.80 -9.08
C CYS A 379 -4.74 5.96 -7.90
N VAL A 380 -3.48 6.24 -8.18
CA VAL A 380 -2.50 6.74 -7.22
C VAL A 380 -2.19 8.19 -7.56
N LEU A 381 -2.37 9.09 -6.62
CA LEU A 381 -2.05 10.50 -6.77
C LEU A 381 -0.88 10.85 -5.83
N ASN A 382 0.28 11.14 -6.40
CA ASN A 382 1.39 11.74 -5.67
C ASN A 382 1.14 13.24 -5.56
N PHE A 383 0.45 13.66 -4.49
CA PHE A 383 0.19 15.07 -4.21
C PHE A 383 1.50 15.81 -3.96
N ASP A 384 2.41 15.19 -3.22
CA ASP A 384 3.81 15.59 -3.16
C ASP A 384 4.68 14.51 -3.78
N MET A 385 5.72 14.92 -4.51
CA MET A 385 6.69 13.97 -5.04
C MET A 385 7.38 13.21 -3.90
N PRO A 386 7.70 11.93 -4.11
CA PRO A 386 8.43 11.16 -3.13
C PRO A 386 9.87 11.69 -3.01
N SER A 387 10.51 11.39 -1.88
CA SER A 387 11.91 11.80 -1.63
C SER A 387 12.92 11.17 -2.61
N ASN A 388 12.59 10.01 -3.19
CA ASN A 388 13.45 9.28 -4.11
C ASN A 388 12.65 8.46 -5.14
N TYR A 389 13.33 7.99 -6.19
CA TYR A 389 12.70 7.24 -7.28
C TYR A 389 12.19 5.85 -6.86
N LYS A 390 12.80 5.20 -5.86
CA LYS A 390 12.35 3.88 -5.39
C LYS A 390 10.98 3.98 -4.73
N ALA A 391 10.81 4.98 -3.86
CA ALA A 391 9.53 5.31 -3.24
C ALA A 391 8.47 5.65 -4.29
N TYR A 392 8.82 6.32 -5.40
CA TYR A 392 7.90 6.52 -6.52
C TYR A 392 7.35 5.20 -7.08
N PHE A 393 8.22 4.24 -7.39
CA PHE A 393 7.80 2.94 -7.92
C PHE A 393 6.97 2.13 -6.90
N HIS A 394 7.29 2.22 -5.61
CA HIS A 394 6.49 1.61 -4.54
C HIS A 394 5.09 2.20 -4.42
N ARG A 395 4.95 3.53 -4.55
CA ARG A 395 3.67 4.22 -4.51
C ARG A 395 2.79 3.83 -5.70
N ILE A 396 3.32 3.89 -6.92
CA ILE A 396 2.52 3.54 -8.12
C ILE A 396 2.19 2.05 -8.21
N GLY A 397 3.01 1.17 -7.62
CA GLY A 397 2.72 -0.27 -7.46
C GLY A 397 1.56 -0.59 -6.51
N ARG A 398 0.91 0.42 -5.92
CA ARG A 398 -0.35 0.26 -5.17
C ARG A 398 -1.57 0.16 -6.08
N THR A 399 -1.45 0.56 -7.34
CA THR A 399 -2.46 0.31 -8.39
C THR A 399 -1.99 -0.80 -9.34
N ALA A 400 -2.80 -1.10 -10.35
CA ALA A 400 -2.54 -2.10 -11.40
C ALA A 400 -2.25 -3.54 -10.93
N ARG A 401 -2.72 -3.91 -9.73
CA ARG A 401 -2.59 -5.27 -9.20
C ARG A 401 -3.48 -6.27 -9.95
N ALA A 402 -3.01 -7.52 -10.05
CA ALA A 402 -3.75 -8.64 -10.63
C ALA A 402 -4.20 -8.41 -12.10
N GLY A 403 -3.35 -7.80 -12.92
CA GLY A 403 -3.57 -7.63 -14.36
C GLY A 403 -4.54 -6.53 -14.77
N LYS A 404 -5.03 -5.71 -13.83
CA LYS A 404 -5.86 -4.53 -14.13
C LYS A 404 -4.96 -3.34 -14.48
N SER A 405 -5.43 -2.44 -15.34
CA SER A 405 -4.73 -1.17 -15.60
C SER A 405 -4.94 -0.17 -14.45
N GLY A 406 -3.90 0.56 -14.07
CA GLY A 406 -3.93 1.61 -13.07
C GLY A 406 -3.56 2.97 -13.65
N THR A 407 -3.91 4.06 -12.96
CA THR A 407 -3.41 5.41 -13.28
C THR A 407 -2.60 5.97 -12.11
N ALA A 408 -1.43 6.51 -12.40
CA ALA A 408 -0.62 7.26 -11.45
C ALA A 408 -0.47 8.70 -11.93
N ILE A 409 -0.78 9.68 -11.09
CA ILE A 409 -0.62 11.10 -11.38
C ILE A 409 0.34 11.68 -10.36
N SER A 410 1.33 12.45 -10.83
CA SER A 410 2.31 13.11 -9.98
C SER A 410 2.29 14.61 -10.16
N PHE A 411 2.15 15.35 -9.06
CA PHE A 411 2.35 16.78 -9.06
C PHE A 411 3.82 17.10 -8.83
N VAL A 412 4.39 17.87 -9.74
CA VAL A 412 5.79 18.31 -9.68
C VAL A 412 5.77 19.82 -9.50
N ILE A 413 6.49 20.35 -8.52
CA ILE A 413 6.67 21.79 -8.35
C ILE A 413 7.91 22.23 -9.13
N PRO A 414 7.76 23.03 -10.19
CA PRO A 414 8.89 23.63 -10.88
C PRO A 414 9.71 24.53 -9.96
N LYS A 415 11.02 24.61 -10.19
CA LYS A 415 11.94 25.37 -9.33
C LYS A 415 11.59 26.86 -9.26
N ASP A 416 11.03 27.42 -10.32
CA ASP A 416 10.54 28.81 -10.39
C ASP A 416 9.25 29.05 -9.60
N LYS A 417 8.45 28.00 -9.34
CA LYS A 417 7.20 28.04 -8.58
C LYS A 417 7.36 27.65 -7.10
N TYR A 418 8.51 27.11 -6.69
CA TYR A 418 8.78 26.71 -5.32
C TYR A 418 8.73 27.90 -4.34
N ARG A 419 8.11 27.72 -3.17
CA ARG A 419 7.93 28.73 -2.11
C ARG A 419 7.20 30.01 -2.52
N LYS A 420 6.51 30.03 -3.67
CA LYS A 420 5.72 31.20 -4.10
C LYS A 420 4.47 31.43 -3.24
N HIS A 421 3.93 30.37 -2.63
CA HIS A 421 2.78 30.46 -1.74
C HIS A 421 3.11 29.87 -0.35
N LYS A 422 3.69 30.72 0.53
CA LYS A 422 4.18 30.37 1.87
C LYS A 422 3.22 29.50 2.71
N PRO A 423 1.89 29.73 2.72
CA PRO A 423 0.98 28.92 3.53
C PRO A 423 0.86 27.44 3.11
N THR A 424 1.10 27.12 1.84
CA THR A 424 1.00 25.74 1.31
C THR A 424 2.36 25.11 1.00
N THR A 425 3.43 25.85 1.22
CA THR A 425 4.80 25.40 0.99
C THR A 425 5.13 24.13 1.74
N PHE A 426 5.85 23.23 1.06
CA PHE A 426 6.36 22.00 1.62
C PHE A 426 7.84 21.87 1.29
N ALA A 427 8.68 21.68 2.32
CA ALA A 427 10.13 21.68 2.16
C ALA A 427 10.62 20.54 1.25
N GLY A 428 9.94 19.38 1.27
CA GLY A 428 10.31 18.24 0.42
C GLY A 428 10.14 18.51 -1.08
N ALA A 429 9.41 19.57 -1.46
CA ALA A 429 9.19 19.93 -2.87
C ALA A 429 10.40 20.57 -3.56
N GLU A 430 11.45 20.92 -2.80
CA GLU A 430 12.62 21.64 -3.32
C GLU A 430 13.35 20.88 -4.43
N LYS A 431 13.31 19.54 -4.38
CA LYS A 431 14.05 18.65 -5.27
C LYS A 431 13.15 17.89 -6.25
N ASP A 432 11.90 18.33 -6.44
CA ASP A 432 10.91 17.65 -7.29
C ASP A 432 11.45 17.37 -8.70
N GLU A 433 12.09 18.35 -9.35
CA GLU A 433 12.67 18.20 -10.69
C GLU A 433 13.84 17.21 -10.73
N GLU A 434 14.66 17.15 -9.67
CA GLU A 434 15.79 16.22 -9.58
C GLU A 434 15.31 14.79 -9.39
N VAL A 435 14.30 14.58 -8.54
CA VAL A 435 13.65 13.29 -8.35
C VAL A 435 12.99 12.85 -9.64
N LEU A 436 12.31 13.75 -10.34
CA LEU A 436 11.68 13.46 -11.63
C LEU A 436 12.70 12.99 -12.67
N LYS A 437 13.87 13.64 -12.76
CA LYS A 437 14.96 13.19 -13.65
C LYS A 437 15.45 11.79 -13.29
N LYS A 438 15.59 11.48 -12.00
CA LYS A 438 15.97 10.13 -11.54
C LYS A 438 14.91 9.09 -11.87
N ILE A 439 13.61 9.43 -11.76
CA ILE A 439 12.51 8.54 -12.14
C ILE A 439 12.60 8.21 -13.63
N HIS A 440 12.74 9.22 -14.51
CA HIS A 440 12.89 9.00 -15.96
C HIS A 440 14.08 8.10 -16.29
N LYS A 441 15.22 8.27 -15.60
CA LYS A 441 16.41 7.43 -15.80
C LYS A 441 16.19 5.95 -15.43
N HIS A 442 15.32 5.68 -14.46
CA HIS A 442 15.02 4.32 -13.99
C HIS A 442 13.70 3.77 -14.55
N GLN A 443 13.12 4.42 -15.57
CA GLN A 443 11.99 3.84 -16.28
C GLN A 443 12.43 2.68 -17.17
N LYS A 444 11.62 1.63 -17.20
CA LYS A 444 11.80 0.49 -18.10
C LYS A 444 11.15 0.74 -19.46
N GLU A 445 11.61 -0.03 -20.44
CA GLU A 445 11.02 -0.07 -21.79
C GLU A 445 9.49 -0.36 -21.69
N GLY A 446 8.68 0.53 -22.26
CA GLY A 446 7.21 0.48 -22.20
C GLY A 446 6.53 1.36 -21.14
N GLN A 447 7.26 1.86 -20.13
CA GLN A 447 6.73 2.80 -19.15
C GLN A 447 6.95 4.22 -19.63
N LYS A 448 5.91 4.86 -20.14
CA LYS A 448 5.96 6.28 -20.53
C LYS A 448 5.28 7.13 -19.46
N ILE A 449 5.98 8.15 -19.00
CA ILE A 449 5.36 9.28 -18.30
C ILE A 449 4.84 10.25 -19.35
N GLU A 450 3.55 10.57 -19.28
CA GLU A 450 2.92 11.58 -20.12
C GLU A 450 2.79 12.90 -19.35
N ASP A 451 3.15 14.01 -20.00
CA ASP A 451 2.89 15.33 -19.47
C ASP A 451 1.41 15.64 -19.57
N TRP A 452 0.72 15.68 -18.43
CA TRP A 452 -0.67 16.11 -18.41
C TRP A 452 -0.73 17.63 -18.46
N LYS A 453 -1.17 18.19 -19.58
CA LYS A 453 -1.48 19.62 -19.69
C LYS A 453 -2.88 19.88 -19.19
N PHE A 454 -2.99 20.43 -17.98
CA PHE A 454 -4.27 20.85 -17.41
C PHE A 454 -4.53 22.32 -17.73
N ASP A 455 -5.68 22.62 -18.36
CA ASP A 455 -6.05 24.00 -18.71
C ASP A 455 -6.59 24.75 -17.47
N MET A 456 -5.69 25.45 -16.78
CA MET A 456 -6.00 26.23 -15.59
C MET A 456 -7.07 27.30 -15.83
N LYS A 457 -7.24 27.79 -17.07
CA LYS A 457 -8.28 28.79 -17.38
C LYS A 457 -9.69 28.26 -17.13
N LYS A 458 -9.89 26.95 -17.26
CA LYS A 458 -11.20 26.31 -16.96
C LYS A 458 -11.50 26.28 -15.47
N LEU A 459 -10.48 26.43 -14.61
CA LEU A 459 -10.64 26.45 -13.16
C LEU A 459 -10.65 27.86 -12.56
N GLU A 460 -10.42 28.91 -13.34
CA GLU A 460 -10.56 30.30 -12.88
C GLU A 460 -11.91 30.59 -12.19
N PRO A 461 -13.06 30.09 -12.68
CA PRO A 461 -14.34 30.29 -11.99
C PRO A 461 -14.38 29.69 -10.57
N PHE A 462 -13.56 28.66 -10.30
CA PHE A 462 -13.46 28.00 -8.99
C PHE A 462 -12.43 28.65 -8.07
N ARG A 463 -11.54 29.51 -8.59
CA ARG A 463 -10.38 30.05 -7.87
C ARG A 463 -10.78 30.82 -6.61
N TYR A 464 -11.88 31.57 -6.64
CA TYR A 464 -12.37 32.31 -5.47
C TYR A 464 -12.88 31.37 -4.36
N ARG A 465 -13.74 30.40 -4.71
CA ARG A 465 -14.26 29.39 -3.77
C ARG A 465 -13.14 28.55 -3.18
N PHE A 466 -12.14 28.26 -4.01
CA PHE A 466 -10.94 27.56 -3.64
C PHE A 466 -10.08 28.34 -2.63
N ALA A 467 -9.81 29.62 -2.92
CA ALA A 467 -9.02 30.47 -2.05
C ALA A 467 -9.69 30.64 -0.68
N ASP A 468 -11.02 30.74 -0.66
CA ASP A 468 -11.79 30.80 0.58
C ASP A 468 -11.69 29.51 1.40
N ALA A 469 -11.86 28.34 0.77
CA ALA A 469 -11.68 27.05 1.43
C ALA A 469 -10.26 26.89 2.01
N LEU A 470 -9.23 27.27 1.25
CA LEU A 470 -7.83 27.19 1.70
C LEU A 470 -7.54 28.09 2.91
N ARG A 471 -8.18 29.27 3.02
CA ARG A 471 -8.02 30.18 4.15
C ARG A 471 -8.58 29.59 5.45
N HIS A 472 -9.66 28.81 5.36
CA HIS A 472 -10.26 28.13 6.51
C HIS A 472 -9.42 26.96 7.03
N VAL A 473 -8.57 26.36 6.17
CA VAL A 473 -7.65 25.28 6.57
C VAL A 473 -6.32 25.87 7.05
N THR A 474 -6.32 26.38 8.28
CA THR A 474 -5.13 26.94 8.93
C THR A 474 -4.22 25.85 9.51
N LYS A 475 -2.97 26.20 9.83
CA LYS A 475 -2.06 25.29 10.54
C LYS A 475 -2.60 24.90 11.93
N ILE A 476 -3.33 25.80 12.57
CA ILE A 476 -3.97 25.57 13.87
C ILE A 476 -5.06 24.51 13.72
N ALA A 477 -5.98 24.68 12.76
CA ALA A 477 -7.04 23.72 12.48
C ALA A 477 -6.50 22.31 12.15
N VAL A 478 -5.41 22.24 11.36
CA VAL A 478 -4.71 20.99 11.04
C VAL A 478 -4.18 20.31 12.30
N ARG A 479 -3.47 21.05 13.16
CA ARG A 479 -2.90 20.53 14.39
C ARG A 479 -3.99 20.07 15.36
N GLU A 480 -5.06 20.84 15.51
CA GLU A 480 -6.21 20.49 16.34
C GLU A 480 -6.91 19.23 15.84
N ALA A 481 -7.14 19.10 14.52
CA ALA A 481 -7.73 17.91 13.92
C ALA A 481 -6.89 16.66 14.20
N ARG A 482 -5.57 16.74 13.99
CA ARG A 482 -4.61 15.65 14.26
C ARG A 482 -4.63 15.23 15.73
N ILE A 483 -4.48 16.19 16.64
CA ILE A 483 -4.47 15.93 18.09
C ILE A 483 -5.81 15.33 18.53
N LYS A 484 -6.93 15.85 18.02
CA LYS A 484 -8.27 15.34 18.32
C LYS A 484 -8.40 13.88 17.90
N GLU A 485 -7.97 13.52 16.69
CA GLU A 485 -8.03 12.13 16.20
C GLU A 485 -7.15 11.19 17.03
N ILE A 486 -5.90 11.58 17.31
CA ILE A 486 -4.99 10.79 18.15
C ILE A 486 -5.58 10.61 19.55
N ARG A 487 -6.12 11.66 20.17
CA ARG A 487 -6.77 11.57 21.50
C ARG A 487 -7.99 10.65 21.49
N MET A 488 -8.84 10.75 20.46
CA MET A 488 -10.00 9.88 20.33
C MET A 488 -9.60 8.41 20.16
N GLU A 489 -8.57 8.13 19.37
CA GLU A 489 -8.07 6.76 19.18
C GLU A 489 -7.35 6.21 20.43
N LEU A 490 -6.62 7.06 21.15
CA LEU A 490 -6.05 6.70 22.46
C LEU A 490 -7.15 6.39 23.49
N ALA A 491 -8.23 7.18 23.52
CA ALA A 491 -9.38 6.94 24.40
C ALA A 491 -10.14 5.66 24.05
N LYS A 492 -10.20 5.28 22.78
CA LYS A 492 -10.76 3.99 22.33
C LYS A 492 -9.82 2.81 22.60
N SER A 493 -8.53 3.05 22.81
CA SER A 493 -7.56 1.99 23.11
C SER A 493 -7.86 1.34 24.47
N GLN A 494 -7.72 0.01 24.55
CA GLN A 494 -8.32 -0.89 25.55
C GLN A 494 -8.07 -0.54 27.04
N LYS A 495 -7.08 0.29 27.37
CA LYS A 495 -6.85 0.77 28.74
C LYS A 495 -7.86 1.83 29.18
N LEU A 496 -8.32 2.68 28.27
CA LEU A 496 -9.30 3.74 28.57
C LEU A 496 -10.74 3.22 28.51
N SER A 497 -11.03 2.21 27.70
CA SER A 497 -12.36 1.58 27.68
C SER A 497 -12.72 0.94 29.04
N ARG A 498 -11.76 0.27 29.70
CA ARG A 498 -11.95 -0.25 31.07
C ARG A 498 -12.03 0.86 32.12
N TYR A 499 -11.18 1.89 31.99
CA TYR A 499 -11.18 3.04 32.88
C TYR A 499 -12.50 3.83 32.85
N PHE A 500 -13.11 3.99 31.68
CA PHE A 500 -14.41 4.65 31.50
C PHE A 500 -15.62 3.74 31.81
N GLU A 501 -15.45 2.41 31.75
CA GLU A 501 -16.41 1.47 32.32
C GLU A 501 -16.44 1.59 33.87
N GLU A 502 -15.29 1.84 34.49
CA GLU A 502 -15.15 2.03 35.94
C GLU A 502 -15.47 3.47 36.41
N HIS A 503 -15.32 4.48 35.54
CA HIS A 503 -15.55 5.91 35.84
C HIS A 503 -16.47 6.56 34.79
N PRO A 504 -17.80 6.28 34.83
CA PRO A 504 -18.75 6.78 33.84
C PRO A 504 -18.91 8.31 33.84
N ASP A 505 -18.61 8.97 34.96
CA ASP A 505 -18.68 10.43 35.10
C ASP A 505 -17.54 11.12 34.33
N GLU A 506 -16.36 10.52 34.26
CA GLU A 506 -15.24 11.04 33.46
C GLU A 506 -15.48 10.89 31.95
N LEU A 507 -16.21 9.84 31.54
CA LEU A 507 -16.74 9.71 30.19
C LEU A 507 -17.75 10.82 29.88
N ALA A 508 -18.58 11.21 30.86
CA ALA A 508 -19.49 12.35 30.73
C ALA A 508 -18.72 13.67 30.63
N HIS A 509 -17.66 13.88 31.43
CA HIS A 509 -16.78 15.04 31.32
C HIS A 509 -16.07 15.12 29.95
N LEU A 510 -15.60 14.00 29.41
CA LEU A 510 -15.01 13.93 28.06
C LEU A 510 -16.07 14.16 26.95
N LYS A 511 -17.32 13.73 27.19
CA LYS A 511 -18.47 14.03 26.32
C LYS A 511 -18.93 15.48 26.43
N HIS A 512 -18.70 16.15 27.55
CA HIS A 512 -19.11 17.54 27.76
C HIS A 512 -18.15 18.57 27.14
N ASP A 513 -16.95 18.16 26.74
CA ASP A 513 -16.07 18.93 25.84
C ASP A 513 -16.49 18.85 24.35
N GLN A 514 -17.57 18.13 24.00
CA GLN A 514 -17.93 17.82 22.61
C GLN A 514 -18.52 18.96 21.77
N ASN A 515 -18.67 20.17 22.30
CA ASN A 515 -19.20 21.30 21.52
C ASN A 515 -18.14 22.31 21.05
N LEU A 516 -16.91 21.84 20.81
CA LEU A 516 -15.97 22.57 19.97
C LEU A 516 -16.10 22.07 18.53
N ASN A 517 -16.66 22.95 17.71
CA ASN A 517 -16.88 22.88 16.26
C ASN A 517 -15.77 22.12 15.50
N HIS A 518 -16.11 21.60 14.32
CA HIS A 518 -15.10 21.11 13.36
C HIS A 518 -13.93 22.11 13.29
N PRO A 519 -12.65 21.68 13.47
CA PRO A 519 -11.53 22.59 13.69
C PRO A 519 -11.30 23.59 12.55
N ALA A 520 -11.84 23.28 11.36
CA ALA A 520 -12.11 24.25 10.30
C ALA A 520 -13.62 24.41 10.09
N ALA A 521 -14.19 25.60 10.26
CA ALA A 521 -15.61 25.82 10.01
C ALA A 521 -16.00 25.41 8.57
N ILE A 522 -16.89 24.41 8.43
CA ILE A 522 -17.34 23.93 7.11
C ILE A 522 -18.39 24.88 6.58
N GLN A 523 -18.16 25.39 5.37
CA GLN A 523 -19.09 26.29 4.69
C GLN A 523 -20.16 25.50 3.91
N PRO A 524 -21.46 25.53 4.29
CA PRO A 524 -22.49 24.69 3.66
C PRO A 524 -22.64 24.95 2.15
N HIS A 525 -22.42 26.21 1.74
CA HIS A 525 -22.53 26.64 0.35
C HIS A 525 -21.40 26.12 -0.55
N LEU A 526 -20.27 25.69 0.04
CA LEU A 526 -19.14 25.14 -0.72
C LEU A 526 -19.38 23.70 -1.21
N LYS A 527 -20.34 22.99 -0.61
CA LYS A 527 -20.71 21.61 -0.97
C LYS A 527 -21.37 21.48 -2.34
N HIS A 528 -22.16 22.47 -2.74
CA HIS A 528 -22.86 22.47 -4.03
C HIS A 528 -22.07 23.30 -5.05
N VAL A 529 -21.79 22.73 -6.22
CA VAL A 529 -21.18 23.45 -7.36
C VAL A 529 -22.29 23.96 -8.27
N PRO A 530 -22.52 25.28 -8.36
CA PRO A 530 -23.48 25.86 -9.27
C PRO A 530 -23.22 25.52 -10.73
N ASP A 531 -24.29 25.35 -11.50
CA ASP A 531 -24.25 24.92 -12.90
C ASP A 531 -23.42 25.85 -13.82
N TYR A 532 -23.38 27.15 -13.49
CA TYR A 532 -22.62 28.14 -14.27
C TYR A 532 -21.09 28.02 -14.12
N LEU A 533 -20.60 27.32 -13.09
CA LEU A 533 -19.18 27.05 -12.90
C LEU A 533 -18.73 25.80 -13.68
N LEU A 534 -19.65 24.96 -14.14
CA LEU A 534 -19.31 23.72 -14.83
C LEU A 534 -18.93 23.99 -16.29
N PRO A 535 -17.84 23.38 -16.82
CA PRO A 535 -17.44 23.55 -18.22
C PRO A 535 -18.57 23.18 -19.18
N GLY A 536 -19.14 24.17 -19.87
CA GLY A 536 -20.22 23.97 -20.84
C GLY A 536 -21.62 23.77 -20.25
N GLY A 537 -21.86 24.12 -18.99
CA GLY A 537 -23.21 24.10 -18.35
C GLY A 537 -23.80 22.70 -18.16
N ARG A 538 -22.96 21.66 -18.15
CA ARG A 538 -23.36 20.25 -17.98
C ARG A 538 -23.17 19.83 -16.53
N LYS A 539 -24.07 18.99 -16.00
CA LYS A 539 -23.94 18.46 -14.63
C LYS A 539 -22.68 17.58 -14.51
N PRO A 540 -22.06 17.41 -13.34
CA PRO A 540 -20.86 16.59 -13.17
C PRO A 540 -21.05 15.12 -13.56
N GLN A 541 -22.30 14.66 -13.66
CA GLN A 541 -22.68 13.32 -14.13
C GLN A 541 -22.64 13.20 -15.67
N ASP A 542 -22.79 14.33 -16.38
CA ASP A 542 -22.83 14.43 -17.84
C ASP A 542 -21.45 14.80 -18.44
N ILE A 543 -20.50 15.22 -17.59
CA ILE A 543 -19.07 15.37 -17.91
C ILE A 543 -18.42 14.00 -17.76
N GLY A 544 -18.90 13.02 -18.53
CA GLY A 544 -18.14 11.79 -18.76
C GLY A 544 -16.79 12.14 -19.41
N PHE A 545 -15.79 11.29 -19.16
CA PHE A 545 -14.41 11.35 -19.68
C PHE A 545 -14.24 12.36 -20.82
N VAL A 546 -13.60 13.49 -20.54
CA VAL A 546 -13.22 14.43 -21.60
C VAL A 546 -12.24 13.69 -22.49
N SER A 547 -12.72 13.24 -23.65
CA SER A 547 -11.93 12.52 -24.65
C SER A 547 -10.63 13.26 -24.88
N MET A 548 -9.53 12.53 -24.73
CA MET A 548 -8.31 12.76 -25.49
C MET A 548 -8.75 12.95 -26.95
N ASP A 549 -8.48 14.08 -27.59
CA ASP A 549 -8.02 14.08 -28.99
C ASP A 549 -7.95 15.47 -29.63
N LYS A 550 -6.84 15.59 -30.39
CA LYS A 550 -6.65 16.13 -31.75
C LYS A 550 -7.48 17.33 -32.23
N PRO A 551 -6.87 18.26 -32.99
CA PRO A 551 -7.59 19.38 -33.59
C PRO A 551 -8.65 18.85 -34.57
N LYS A 552 -9.91 19.25 -34.38
CA LYS A 552 -11.03 18.86 -35.25
C LYS A 552 -10.94 19.61 -36.60
N PRO A 553 -11.21 18.95 -37.74
CA PRO A 553 -11.36 19.65 -39.01
C PRO A 553 -12.70 20.40 -39.05
N PRO A 554 -12.85 21.43 -39.92
CA PRO A 554 -14.04 22.25 -39.96
C PRO A 554 -15.23 21.45 -40.52
N ARG A 555 -16.37 21.48 -39.83
CA ARG A 555 -17.61 20.83 -40.27
C ARG A 555 -18.34 21.69 -41.30
N PHE A 556 -18.59 21.11 -42.47
CA PHE A 556 -19.59 21.60 -43.43
C PHE A 556 -21.00 21.53 -42.83
N VAL A 557 -21.74 22.64 -42.87
CA VAL A 557 -23.15 22.72 -42.45
C VAL A 557 -24.05 22.48 -43.66
N LYS A 558 -24.77 21.35 -43.70
CA LYS A 558 -25.88 21.13 -44.65
C LYS A 558 -27.14 21.85 -44.16
N LYS A 559 -27.62 22.81 -44.95
CA LYS A 559 -28.95 23.43 -44.81
C LYS A 559 -30.07 22.43 -45.18
N LYS A 560 -31.03 22.25 -44.29
CA LYS A 560 -32.46 21.90 -44.53
C LYS A 560 -33.21 22.54 -43.36
N GLY A 561 -34.35 23.22 -43.45
CA GLY A 561 -35.34 23.53 -44.47
C GLY A 561 -36.54 24.05 -43.66
N LYS A 562 -37.14 25.17 -44.06
CA LYS A 562 -38.27 25.81 -43.34
C LYS A 562 -39.50 24.89 -43.31
N LYS A 563 -40.16 24.77 -42.15
CA LYS A 563 -41.62 24.65 -42.06
C LYS A 563 -42.14 25.50 -40.91
N VAL A 564 -42.95 26.49 -41.27
CA VAL A 564 -43.79 27.30 -40.38
C VAL A 564 -45.20 26.73 -40.52
N VAL A 565 -45.79 26.20 -39.46
CA VAL A 565 -47.25 26.09 -39.30
C VAL A 565 -47.61 26.35 -37.83
N ARG A 566 -48.65 27.18 -37.67
CA ARG A 566 -49.15 27.80 -36.44
C ARG A 566 -49.81 26.81 -35.47
N GLY A 567 -49.82 27.19 -34.19
CA GLY A 567 -50.47 26.47 -33.10
C GLY A 567 -51.95 26.82 -32.88
N ARG A 568 -52.64 25.98 -32.12
CA ARG A 568 -53.98 26.19 -31.57
C ARG A 568 -53.87 26.68 -30.12
N ASN A 569 -53.34 27.88 -29.97
CA ASN A 569 -53.60 28.81 -28.87
C ASN A 569 -53.14 30.17 -29.38
N GLY A 570 -54.02 30.78 -30.16
CA GLY A 570 -53.78 32.03 -30.87
C GLY A 570 -53.64 33.20 -29.91
N LYS A 571 -52.40 33.68 -29.76
CA LYS A 571 -52.09 35.10 -29.70
C LYS A 571 -50.84 35.35 -30.54
N ILE A 572 -51.00 36.14 -31.60
CA ILE A 572 -49.92 36.77 -32.35
C ILE A 572 -49.99 38.24 -31.96
N ASP A 573 -48.91 38.79 -31.41
CA ASP A 573 -48.82 40.21 -31.11
C ASP A 573 -47.34 40.63 -31.01
N PRO A 574 -46.97 41.89 -31.32
CA PRO A 574 -46.76 42.39 -32.68
C PRO A 574 -45.36 42.99 -32.84
N LEU A 575 -44.38 42.57 -32.02
CA LEU A 575 -43.04 43.19 -32.00
C LEU A 575 -41.99 42.48 -32.87
N LYS A 576 -42.42 41.58 -33.76
CA LYS A 576 -41.72 41.39 -35.03
C LYS A 576 -42.23 42.43 -36.03
N THR A 577 -41.60 43.60 -36.05
CA THR A 577 -41.22 44.36 -37.26
C THR A 577 -40.87 45.81 -36.90
N PHE A 578 -39.79 46.06 -36.17
CA PHE A 578 -39.16 47.38 -36.18
C PHE A 578 -37.64 47.25 -36.25
N ASN A 579 -37.14 47.20 -37.49
CA ASN A 579 -35.76 47.50 -37.85
C ASN A 579 -35.67 49.01 -38.09
N ALA A 580 -35.28 49.79 -37.07
CA ALA A 580 -34.94 51.19 -37.26
C ALA A 580 -33.46 51.31 -37.69
N ARG A 581 -33.19 51.06 -38.98
CA ARG A 581 -32.03 51.65 -39.64
C ARG A 581 -32.44 53.04 -40.10
N GLY A 582 -32.08 54.07 -39.33
CA GLY A 582 -32.09 55.44 -39.80
C GLY A 582 -31.05 55.63 -40.90
N ARG A 583 -31.51 56.01 -42.09
CA ARG A 583 -30.70 56.71 -43.10
C ARG A 583 -31.52 57.87 -43.67
N GLY A 584 -31.17 59.07 -43.21
CA GLY A 584 -30.99 60.29 -44.00
C GLY A 584 -32.21 60.96 -44.63
N LYS A 585 -32.26 62.29 -44.49
CA LYS A 585 -32.30 63.25 -45.60
C LYS A 585 -32.42 64.69 -45.08
N LYS A 586 -31.39 65.52 -45.26
CA LYS A 586 -31.30 66.60 -46.26
C LYS A 586 -30.06 67.42 -45.99
#